data_AF-A0A2I0NIR0-F1
#
_entry.id   AF-A0A2I0NIR0-F1
#
_cell.length_a   1.000
_cell.length_b   1.000
_cell.length_c   1.000
_cell.angle_alpha   90.00
_cell.angle_beta   90.00
_cell.angle_gamma   90.00
#
_symmetry.space_group_name_H-M   'P 1'
#
loop_
_entity.id
_entity.type
_entity.pdbx_description
1 polymer ?
#
loop_
_entity_poly.entity_id
_entity_poly.type
_entity_poly.pdbx_seq_one_letter_code
_entity_poly.pdbx_strand_id
1 'polypeptide(L)'
;MNKIINSFNGTNRLAIGDLMINQYLSGTVTRISPEAPVPIVDIENELYEGGWGANAVNNIKRLGGTVEAVGIIEKMFKHPLTDSGLESFLK
;
A
#
# COMPACT_ATOMS: atom_id res chain seq x y z
N MET A 1 9.70 22.65 12.11
CA MET A 1 8.78 21.53 11.81
C MET A 1 7.40 22.02 11.39
N ASN A 2 6.66 22.72 12.25
CA ASN A 2 5.26 23.11 12.00
C ASN A 2 5.04 23.91 10.71
N LYS A 3 5.97 24.79 10.33
CA LYS A 3 5.89 25.53 9.07
C LYS A 3 5.85 24.63 7.83
N ILE A 4 6.61 23.52 7.84
CA ILE A 4 6.66 22.58 6.71
C ILE A 4 5.37 21.77 6.66
N ILE A 5 4.93 21.22 7.81
CA ILE A 5 3.67 20.46 7.89
C ILE A 5 2.48 21.32 7.44
N ASN A 6 2.39 22.55 7.95
CA ASN A 6 1.32 23.48 7.58
C ASN A 6 1.36 23.89 6.10
N SER A 7 2.51 23.76 5.42
CA SER A 7 2.61 24.06 3.99
C SER A 7 1.94 23.03 3.09
N PHE A 8 1.54 21.86 3.62
CA PHE A 8 0.74 20.88 2.87
C PHE A 8 -0.75 21.21 2.91
N ASN A 9 -1.22 21.94 3.94
CA ASN A 9 -2.63 22.19 4.15
C ASN A 9 -3.23 23.03 3.01
N GLY A 10 -4.30 22.53 2.38
CA GLY A 10 -4.98 23.22 1.27
C GLY A 10 -4.19 23.27 -0.04
N THR A 11 -3.15 22.46 -0.19
CA THR A 11 -2.37 22.41 -1.44
C THR A 11 -2.85 21.31 -2.38
N ASN A 12 -3.06 21.66 -3.66
CA ASN A 12 -3.34 20.70 -4.73
C ASN A 12 -2.03 20.18 -5.34
N ARG A 13 -1.87 18.87 -5.43
CA ARG A 13 -0.69 18.18 -5.97
C ARG A 13 -1.07 17.08 -6.95
N LEU A 14 -0.16 16.76 -7.87
CA LEU A 14 -0.26 15.59 -8.74
C LEU A 14 0.95 14.70 -8.47
N ALA A 15 0.70 13.45 -8.09
CA ALA A 15 1.73 12.42 -7.95
C ALA A 15 1.79 11.60 -9.24
N ILE A 16 2.99 11.44 -9.80
CA ILE A 16 3.24 10.64 -11.01
C ILE A 16 4.29 9.58 -10.68
N GLY A 17 3.97 8.31 -10.91
CA GLY A 17 4.91 7.20 -10.71
C GLY A 17 4.23 5.87 -10.48
N ASP A 18 5.02 4.88 -10.06
CA ASP A 18 4.53 3.52 -9.84
C ASP A 18 3.72 3.41 -8.55
N LEU A 19 2.55 2.80 -8.66
CA LEU A 19 1.64 2.56 -7.56
C LEU A 19 1.60 1.06 -7.28
N MET A 20 1.87 0.69 -6.03
CA MET A 20 1.90 -0.70 -5.60
C MET A 20 1.07 -0.89 -4.34
N ILE A 21 0.63 -2.12 -4.11
CA ILE A 21 -0.01 -2.54 -2.87
C ILE A 21 0.98 -3.44 -2.14
N ASN A 22 1.20 -3.14 -0.86
CA ASN A 22 1.89 -4.04 0.05
C ASN A 22 0.86 -5.02 0.64
N GLN A 23 1.13 -6.32 0.52
CA GLN A 23 0.39 -7.36 1.20
C GLN A 23 1.21 -7.88 2.37
N TYR A 24 0.64 -7.84 3.56
CA TYR A 24 1.21 -8.42 4.77
C TYR A 24 0.43 -9.67 5.13
N LEU A 25 1.12 -10.80 5.14
CA LEU A 25 0.59 -12.08 5.58
C LEU A 25 1.14 -12.39 6.98
N SER A 26 0.26 -12.65 7.92
CA SER A 26 0.64 -13.05 9.29
C SER A 26 -0.05 -14.35 9.67
N GLY A 27 0.67 -15.19 10.39
CA GLY A 27 0.19 -16.50 10.80
C GLY A 27 1.20 -17.20 11.70
N THR A 28 0.93 -18.46 12.01
CA THR A 28 1.75 -19.26 12.90
C THR A 28 2.60 -20.26 12.12
N VAL A 29 3.78 -20.59 12.66
CA VAL A 29 4.66 -21.63 12.10
C VAL A 29 4.64 -22.81 13.04
N THR A 30 4.07 -23.92 12.57
CA THR A 30 3.91 -25.14 13.38
C THR A 30 4.83 -26.27 12.92
N ARG A 31 5.39 -26.18 11.70
CA ARG A 31 6.19 -27.25 11.08
C ARG A 31 7.17 -26.76 10.02
N ILE A 32 8.12 -27.62 9.68
CA ILE A 32 9.07 -27.47 8.56
C ILE A 32 8.57 -28.27 7.35
N SER A 33 8.81 -27.77 6.14
CA SER A 33 8.47 -28.47 4.90
C SER A 33 9.24 -29.80 4.76
N PRO A 34 8.58 -30.89 4.35
CA PRO A 34 9.28 -32.14 4.03
C PRO A 34 10.06 -32.08 2.71
N GLU A 35 9.78 -31.10 1.83
CA GLU A 35 10.45 -30.92 0.54
C GLU A 35 11.76 -30.11 0.64
N ALA A 36 11.84 -29.16 1.58
CA ALA A 36 13.02 -28.33 1.80
C ALA A 36 13.05 -27.79 3.25
N PRO A 37 14.23 -27.42 3.79
CA PRO A 37 14.36 -26.91 5.17
C PRO A 37 13.86 -25.46 5.29
N VAL A 38 12.58 -25.23 4.98
CA VAL A 38 11.88 -23.95 5.06
C VAL A 38 10.63 -24.09 5.94
N PRO A 39 10.27 -23.06 6.73
CA PRO A 39 9.08 -23.09 7.57
C PRO A 39 7.80 -23.04 6.71
N ILE A 40 6.75 -23.72 7.18
CA ILE A 40 5.40 -23.54 6.62
C ILE A 40 4.64 -22.60 7.56
N VAL A 41 4.16 -21.48 6.99
CA VAL A 41 3.31 -20.51 7.70
C VAL A 41 1.85 -20.86 7.40
N ASP A 42 1.09 -21.16 8.44
CA ASP A 42 -0.36 -21.29 8.36
C ASP A 42 -0.94 -19.86 8.48
N ILE A 43 -1.39 -19.28 7.36
CA ILE A 43 -1.81 -17.87 7.28
C ILE A 43 -3.13 -17.67 8.02
N GLU A 44 -3.16 -16.70 8.93
CA GLU A 44 -4.31 -16.40 9.78
C GLU A 44 -4.94 -15.04 9.45
N ASN A 45 -4.12 -14.09 9.00
CA ASN A 45 -4.57 -12.74 8.68
C ASN A 45 -3.80 -12.14 7.51
N GLU A 46 -4.50 -11.31 6.74
CA GLU A 46 -3.97 -10.57 5.60
C GLU A 46 -4.30 -9.09 5.75
N LEU A 47 -3.31 -8.23 5.52
CA LEU A 47 -3.48 -6.78 5.50
C LEU A 47 -2.95 -6.23 4.18
N TYR A 48 -3.70 -5.30 3.59
CA TYR A 48 -3.34 -4.62 2.35
C TYR A 48 -3.16 -3.13 2.63
N GLU A 49 -2.00 -2.60 2.25
CA GLU A 49 -1.68 -1.17 2.40
C GLU A 49 -1.10 -0.59 1.11
N GLY A 50 -1.20 0.72 0.94
CA GLY A 50 -0.53 1.41 -0.16
C GLY A 50 0.98 1.38 -0.01
N GLY A 51 1.68 0.77 -0.97
CA GLY A 51 3.13 0.79 -1.09
C GLY A 51 3.62 1.87 -2.06
N TRP A 52 4.94 2.08 -2.12
CA TRP A 52 5.58 2.94 -3.13
C TRP A 52 4.91 4.32 -3.27
N GLY A 53 4.51 4.72 -4.49
CA GLY A 53 3.85 6.00 -4.73
C GLY A 53 2.51 6.13 -3.99
N ALA A 54 1.79 5.03 -3.74
CA ALA A 54 0.52 5.07 -3.01
C ALA A 54 0.71 5.49 -1.54
N ASN A 55 1.83 5.11 -0.90
CA ASN A 55 2.16 5.59 0.44
C ASN A 55 2.42 7.10 0.46
N ALA A 56 3.14 7.61 -0.54
CA ALA A 56 3.42 9.05 -0.66
C ALA A 56 2.12 9.87 -0.82
N VAL A 57 1.18 9.39 -1.64
CA VAL A 57 -0.15 9.99 -1.79
C VAL A 57 -0.88 10.02 -0.45
N ASN A 58 -0.90 8.90 0.28
CA ASN A 58 -1.51 8.82 1.61
C ASN A 58 -0.91 9.81 2.62
N ASN A 59 0.41 10.00 2.59
CA ASN A 59 1.08 10.96 3.47
C ASN A 59 0.67 12.40 3.17
N ILE A 60 0.61 12.79 1.89
CA ILE A 60 0.18 14.15 1.50
C ILE A 60 -1.24 14.43 1.99
N LYS A 61 -2.16 13.47 1.85
CA LYS A 61 -3.52 13.58 2.37
C LYS A 61 -3.57 13.72 3.89
N ARG A 62 -2.83 12.87 4.61
CA ARG A 62 -2.75 12.93 6.08
C ARG A 62 -2.18 14.25 6.60
N LEU A 63 -1.37 14.94 5.80
CA LEU A 63 -0.83 16.27 6.11
C LEU A 63 -1.80 17.43 5.74
N GLY A 64 -3.02 17.12 5.27
CA GLY A 64 -4.05 18.12 4.92
C GLY A 64 -3.98 18.63 3.48
N GLY A 65 -3.14 18.01 2.63
CA GLY A 65 -3.09 18.31 1.21
C GLY A 65 -4.11 17.52 0.40
N THR A 66 -4.40 18.01 -0.80
CA THR A 66 -5.17 17.32 -1.82
C THR A 66 -4.21 16.83 -2.90
N VAL A 67 -4.33 15.56 -3.29
CA VAL A 67 -3.42 14.95 -4.26
C VAL A 67 -4.18 14.00 -5.18
N GLU A 68 -3.98 14.20 -6.47
CA GLU A 68 -4.37 13.25 -7.51
C GLU A 68 -3.16 12.38 -7.87
N ALA A 69 -3.39 11.14 -8.28
CA ALA A 69 -2.33 10.21 -8.63
C ALA A 69 -2.56 9.68 -10.05
N VAL A 70 -1.50 9.70 -10.85
CA VAL A 70 -1.46 9.09 -12.18
C VAL A 70 -0.25 8.17 -12.23
N GLY A 71 -0.47 6.90 -12.57
CA GLY A 71 0.59 5.92 -12.43
C GLY A 71 0.24 4.58 -13.05
N ILE A 72 1.25 3.73 -13.12
CA ILE A 72 1.07 2.33 -13.49
C ILE A 72 0.84 1.55 -12.20
N ILE A 73 -0.16 0.67 -12.23
CA ILE A 73 -0.43 -0.27 -11.16
C ILE A 73 0.06 -1.63 -11.63
N GLU A 74 1.04 -2.20 -10.92
CA GLU A 74 1.46 -3.57 -11.21
C GLU A 74 0.40 -4.55 -10.74
N LYS A 75 -0.02 -5.43 -11.65
CA LYS A 75 -0.98 -6.49 -11.36
C LYS A 75 -0.27 -7.65 -10.68
N MET A 76 -0.16 -7.64 -9.36
CA MET A 76 0.09 -8.87 -8.62
C MET A 76 -1.18 -9.74 -8.63
N PHE A 77 -0.99 -11.06 -8.72
CA PHE A 77 -1.97 -12.16 -8.72
C PHE A 77 -3.44 -11.80 -8.42
N LYS A 78 -4.38 -12.35 -9.21
CA LYS A 78 -5.85 -12.22 -9.08
C LYS A 78 -6.32 -11.98 -7.63
N HIS A 79 -6.33 -10.72 -7.21
CA HIS A 79 -6.88 -10.28 -5.94
C HIS A 79 -7.97 -9.24 -6.25
N PRO A 80 -9.15 -9.31 -5.62
CA PRO A 80 -10.26 -8.38 -5.88
C PRO A 80 -9.89 -6.89 -5.78
N LEU A 81 -8.82 -6.57 -5.03
CA LEU A 81 -8.30 -5.21 -4.88
C LEU A 81 -7.56 -4.67 -6.11
N THR A 82 -7.22 -5.49 -7.11
CA THR A 82 -6.64 -5.00 -8.38
C THR A 82 -7.67 -4.37 -9.30
N ASP A 83 -8.96 -4.72 -9.16
CA ASP A 83 -10.03 -4.19 -10.01
C ASP A 83 -10.76 -2.99 -9.37
N SER A 84 -10.70 -2.81 -8.04
CA SER A 84 -11.33 -1.66 -7.34
C SER A 84 -10.57 -1.12 -6.11
N GLY A 85 -9.51 -1.79 -5.66
CA GLY A 85 -8.90 -1.55 -4.35
C GLY A 85 -8.04 -0.29 -4.30
N LEU A 86 -7.26 0.01 -5.34
CA LEU A 86 -6.41 1.21 -5.34
C LEU A 86 -7.22 2.51 -5.34
N GLU A 87 -8.39 2.55 -5.97
CA GLU A 87 -9.29 3.70 -5.85
C GLU A 87 -9.75 3.95 -4.41
N SER A 88 -9.91 2.90 -3.60
CA SER A 88 -10.30 3.04 -2.20
C SER A 88 -9.18 3.60 -1.32
N PHE A 89 -7.91 3.34 -1.68
CA PHE A 89 -6.73 3.89 -1.02
C PHE A 89 -6.37 5.30 -1.51
N LEU A 90 -6.79 5.66 -2.73
CA LEU A 90 -6.53 6.95 -3.36
C LEU A 90 -7.70 7.93 -3.24
N LYS A 91 -8.82 7.57 -2.59
CA LYS A 91 -9.88 8.49 -2.13
C LYS A 91 -9.58 9.00 -0.73
#